data_AF-B3DV74-F1
#
_entry.id   AF-B3DV74-F1
#
_cell.length_a   1.000
_cell.length_b   1.000
_cell.length_c   1.000
_cell.angle_alpha   90.00
_cell.angle_beta   90.00
_cell.angle_gamma   90.00
#
_symmetry.space_group_name_H-M   'P 1'
#
loop_
_entity.id
_entity.type
_entity.pdbx_description
1 polymer ?
#
loop_
_entity_poly.entity_id
_entity_poly.type
_entity_poly.pdbx_seq_one_letter_code
_entity_poly.pdbx_strand_id
1 'polypeptide(L)'
;MDLGGDWPGYLENWAKAVGRELIDGFWLKANEEFWPQRWPDGSLVYSQEACPGEWFLMRENSWTNYGFENFEKFTEALFSKKLTADSPSAILLLGLYRHLAGVGLGIASRGAIFVDQKLIMHFIVIREEEFQKVRSLAHQIDPSCQVQRDIFFPEFFDALKRVLFKSDNTRVKLLRLGVFFGFLCLFLSVVALFWKKGIFLAILFQMASLWIFGRVRKE
;
A
#
# COMPACT_ATOMS: atom_id res chain seq x y z
N MET A 1 -22.55 -13.28 26.03
CA MET A 1 -23.50 -13.03 24.92
C MET A 1 -22.65 -12.74 23.70
N ASP A 2 -22.68 -13.62 22.70
CA ASP A 2 -22.05 -13.34 21.41
C ASP A 2 -22.82 -12.20 20.75
N LEU A 3 -22.23 -11.01 20.70
CA LEU A 3 -22.70 -9.88 19.88
C LEU A 3 -22.23 -10.07 18.41
N GLY A 4 -22.24 -11.31 17.91
CA GLY A 4 -21.93 -11.61 16.52
C GLY A 4 -23.18 -11.37 15.67
N GLY A 5 -23.18 -10.30 14.86
CA GLY A 5 -24.37 -9.98 14.05
C GLY A 5 -24.15 -9.10 12.82
N ASP A 6 -23.33 -8.04 12.86
CA ASP A 6 -23.44 -6.98 11.83
C ASP A 6 -22.19 -6.76 10.96
N TRP A 7 -21.09 -7.47 11.20
CA TRP A 7 -19.89 -7.33 10.38
C TRP A 7 -20.00 -8.13 9.08
N PRO A 8 -19.55 -7.62 7.93
CA PRO A 8 -19.50 -8.40 6.70
C PRO A 8 -18.73 -9.71 6.91
N GLY A 9 -19.22 -10.82 6.36
CA GLY A 9 -18.67 -12.16 6.65
C GLY A 9 -17.15 -12.28 6.39
N TYR A 10 -16.65 -11.66 5.32
CA TYR A 10 -15.21 -11.64 4.99
C TYR A 10 -14.37 -10.74 5.93
N LEU A 11 -15.00 -9.93 6.78
CA LEU A 11 -14.35 -9.12 7.82
C LEU A 11 -14.64 -9.64 9.24
N GLU A 12 -15.49 -10.64 9.42
CA GLU A 12 -15.93 -11.08 10.75
C GLU A 12 -14.76 -11.51 11.64
N ASN A 13 -13.83 -12.30 11.09
CA ASN A 13 -12.62 -12.73 11.80
C ASN A 13 -11.71 -11.54 12.17
N TRP A 14 -11.60 -10.56 11.28
CA TRP A 14 -10.81 -9.34 11.49
C TRP A 14 -11.42 -8.45 12.58
N ALA A 15 -12.74 -8.26 12.56
CA ALA A 15 -13.46 -7.55 13.61
C ALA A 15 -13.33 -8.25 14.98
N LYS A 16 -13.43 -9.59 15.00
CA LYS A 16 -13.18 -10.38 16.23
C LYS A 16 -11.75 -10.23 16.72
N ALA A 17 -10.77 -10.13 15.83
CA ALA A 17 -9.38 -9.90 16.22
C ALA A 17 -9.17 -8.53 16.89
N VAL A 18 -9.87 -7.49 16.44
CA VAL A 18 -9.89 -6.19 17.13
C VAL A 18 -10.53 -6.30 18.51
N GLY A 19 -11.68 -6.98 18.61
CA GLY A 19 -12.35 -7.20 19.90
C GLY A 19 -11.51 -8.02 20.90
N ARG A 20 -10.63 -8.89 20.40
CA ARG A 20 -9.67 -9.69 21.19
C ARG A 20 -8.33 -8.99 21.43
N GLU A 21 -8.18 -7.74 21.03
CA GLU A 21 -6.95 -6.95 21.20
C GLU A 21 -5.72 -7.56 20.49
N LEU A 22 -5.95 -8.34 19.43
CA LEU A 22 -4.86 -8.84 18.58
C LEU A 22 -4.35 -7.76 17.63
N ILE A 23 -5.24 -6.85 17.23
CA ILE A 23 -4.96 -5.67 16.42
C ILE A 23 -5.77 -4.48 16.92
N ASP A 24 -5.25 -3.27 16.74
CA ASP A 24 -5.90 -2.02 17.18
C ASP A 24 -6.99 -1.52 16.20
N GLY A 25 -7.08 -2.17 15.03
CA GLY A 25 -7.82 -1.71 13.87
C GLY A 25 -7.12 -2.14 12.59
N PHE A 26 -7.63 -1.71 11.44
CA PHE A 26 -7.05 -2.04 10.15
C PHE A 26 -7.50 -1.09 9.04
N TRP A 27 -6.71 -1.05 7.98
CA TRP A 27 -7.10 -0.45 6.71
C TRP A 27 -8.03 -1.34 5.94
N LEU A 28 -8.96 -0.73 5.20
CA LEU A 28 -9.79 -1.46 4.26
C LEU A 28 -10.07 -0.67 2.98
N LYS A 29 -10.17 -1.40 1.88
CA LYS A 29 -10.68 -0.88 0.62
C LYS A 29 -12.15 -1.22 0.50
N ALA A 30 -13.04 -0.27 0.79
CA ALA A 30 -14.48 -0.46 0.70
C ALA A 30 -15.08 0.55 -0.25
N ASN A 31 -15.76 0.04 -1.27
CA ASN A 31 -16.56 0.88 -2.16
C ASN A 31 -18.03 0.98 -1.72
N GLU A 32 -18.61 0.00 -0.98
CA GLU A 32 -20.08 -0.03 -0.80
C GLU A 32 -20.65 -0.66 0.50
N GLU A 33 -19.86 -1.14 1.47
CA GLU A 33 -20.41 -1.76 2.70
C GLU A 33 -20.07 -0.95 3.96
N PHE A 34 -21.12 -0.50 4.67
CA PHE A 34 -20.98 0.15 5.98
C PHE A 34 -20.63 -0.89 7.04
N TRP A 35 -19.50 -0.73 7.73
CA TRP A 35 -19.22 -1.46 8.96
C TRP A 35 -20.11 -0.94 10.11
N PRO A 36 -20.39 -1.76 11.14
CA PRO A 36 -21.15 -1.34 12.30
C PRO A 36 -20.46 -0.22 13.09
N GLN A 37 -21.21 0.52 13.91
CA GLN A 37 -20.65 1.56 14.78
C GLN A 37 -19.81 1.01 15.95
N ARG A 38 -19.88 -0.32 16.20
CA ARG A 38 -19.20 -0.97 17.31
C ARG A 38 -18.44 -2.22 16.86
N TRP A 39 -17.29 -2.43 17.49
CA TRP A 39 -16.55 -3.68 17.39
C TRP A 39 -17.28 -4.79 18.18
N PRO A 40 -16.96 -6.08 17.94
CA PRO A 40 -17.60 -7.20 18.63
C PRO A 40 -17.46 -7.20 20.17
N ASP A 41 -16.47 -6.47 20.72
CA ASP A 41 -16.30 -6.29 22.16
C ASP A 41 -17.16 -5.15 22.75
N GLY A 42 -17.91 -4.44 21.91
CA GLY A 42 -18.75 -3.31 22.27
C GLY A 42 -18.07 -1.95 22.21
N SER A 43 -16.77 -1.88 21.96
CA SER A 43 -16.06 -0.60 21.80
C SER A 43 -16.48 0.14 20.53
N LEU A 44 -16.37 1.48 20.52
CA LEU A 44 -16.72 2.29 19.34
C LEU A 44 -15.75 2.08 18.17
N VAL A 45 -16.29 2.07 16.95
CA VAL A 45 -15.49 2.11 15.71
C VAL A 45 -15.23 3.57 15.34
N TYR A 46 -13.98 3.97 15.44
CA TYR A 46 -13.50 5.23 14.89
C TYR A 46 -13.07 4.99 13.44
N SER A 47 -13.49 5.87 12.54
CA SER A 47 -13.19 5.70 11.13
C SER A 47 -12.83 7.01 10.47
N GLN A 48 -11.95 6.94 9.47
CA GLN A 48 -11.51 8.09 8.71
C GLN A 48 -11.23 7.67 7.26
N GLU A 49 -11.87 8.34 6.31
CA GLU A 49 -11.55 8.16 4.89
C GLU A 49 -10.22 8.85 4.58
N ALA A 50 -9.37 8.16 3.83
CA ALA A 50 -8.03 8.63 3.49
C ALA A 50 -7.90 9.02 2.03
N CYS A 51 -8.52 8.22 1.17
CA CYS A 51 -8.73 8.46 -0.25
C CYS A 51 -10.12 7.90 -0.59
N PRO A 52 -10.76 8.36 -1.68
CA PRO A 52 -12.06 7.83 -2.09
C PRO A 52 -12.09 6.30 -2.12
N GLY A 53 -12.88 5.68 -1.24
CA GLY A 53 -13.02 4.22 -1.12
C GLY A 53 -11.92 3.49 -0.32
N GLU A 54 -11.04 4.22 0.35
CA GLU A 54 -10.03 3.70 1.27
C GLU A 54 -10.24 4.27 2.67
N TRP A 55 -10.53 3.37 3.60
CA TRP A 55 -10.93 3.72 4.95
C TRP A 55 -9.99 3.10 5.96
N PHE A 56 -9.73 3.87 7.00
CA PHE A 56 -9.03 3.44 8.18
C PHE A 56 -10.04 3.23 9.30
N LEU A 57 -10.05 2.05 9.93
CA LEU A 57 -10.87 1.76 11.10
C LEU A 57 -9.99 1.51 12.33
N MET A 58 -10.42 2.05 13.46
CA MET A 58 -9.71 1.96 14.73
C MET A 58 -10.67 1.66 15.89
N ARG A 59 -10.17 0.91 16.85
CA ARG A 59 -10.83 0.71 18.14
C ARG A 59 -10.70 1.94 19.01
N GLU A 60 -11.79 2.24 19.72
CA GLU A 60 -11.85 3.27 20.74
C GLU A 60 -10.61 3.27 21.65
N ASN A 61 -10.05 4.46 21.88
CA ASN A 61 -8.87 4.73 22.71
C ASN A 61 -7.55 4.07 22.24
N SER A 62 -7.53 3.32 21.14
CA SER A 62 -6.31 2.63 20.71
C SER A 62 -5.23 3.59 20.20
N TRP A 63 -5.57 4.85 19.86
CA TRP A 63 -4.60 5.89 19.49
C TRP A 63 -3.59 6.20 20.60
N THR A 64 -3.95 5.90 21.86
CA THR A 64 -3.04 6.04 23.00
C THR A 64 -1.83 5.10 22.91
N ASN A 65 -1.98 3.92 22.29
CA ASN A 65 -0.88 2.99 22.00
C ASN A 65 0.18 3.59 21.06
N TYR A 66 -0.18 4.66 20.35
CA TYR A 66 0.67 5.38 19.41
C TYR A 66 1.14 6.73 19.98
N GLY A 67 0.84 7.04 21.24
CA GLY A 67 1.28 8.26 21.92
C GLY A 67 0.42 9.51 21.64
N PHE A 68 -0.82 9.34 21.19
CA PHE A 68 -1.73 10.45 20.91
C PHE A 68 -2.83 10.58 21.98
N GLU A 69 -3.26 11.80 22.24
CA GLU A 69 -4.31 12.11 23.22
C GLU A 69 -5.72 11.84 22.68
N ASN A 70 -5.91 12.01 21.37
CA ASN A 70 -7.19 11.86 20.70
C ASN A 70 -7.04 11.31 19.27
N PHE A 71 -8.16 10.91 18.69
CA PHE A 71 -8.24 10.33 17.36
C PHE A 71 -7.81 11.32 16.26
N GLU A 72 -8.16 12.59 16.39
CA GLU A 72 -7.86 13.63 15.40
C GLU A 72 -6.36 13.89 15.25
N LYS A 73 -5.62 14.00 16.37
CA LYS A 73 -4.16 14.16 16.34
C LYS A 73 -3.47 12.92 15.76
N PHE A 74 -4.00 11.73 16.05
CA PHE A 74 -3.51 10.48 15.47
C PHE A 74 -3.70 10.46 13.94
N THR A 75 -4.89 10.78 13.44
CA THR A 75 -5.17 10.78 11.99
C THR A 75 -4.36 11.85 11.25
N GLU A 76 -4.17 13.02 11.85
CA GLU A 76 -3.28 14.05 11.30
C GLU A 76 -1.83 13.54 11.15
N ALA A 77 -1.31 12.86 12.18
CA ALA A 77 0.03 12.28 12.14
C ALA A 77 0.16 11.11 11.15
N LEU A 78 -0.88 10.28 11.04
CA LEU A 78 -0.99 9.18 10.08
C LEU A 78 -0.90 9.71 8.64
N PHE A 79 -1.74 10.68 8.29
CA PHE A 79 -1.76 11.26 6.93
C PHE A 79 -0.54 12.10 6.61
N SER A 80 0.08 12.68 7.63
CA SER A 80 1.39 13.34 7.49
C SER A 80 2.56 12.35 7.33
N LYS A 81 2.30 11.04 7.33
CA LYS A 81 3.31 9.96 7.27
C LYS A 81 4.42 10.12 8.30
N LYS A 82 4.04 10.42 9.55
CA LYS A 82 4.96 10.59 10.69
C LYS A 82 5.05 9.34 11.59
N LEU A 83 4.08 8.42 11.46
CA LEU A 83 3.96 7.26 12.35
C LEU A 83 4.81 6.09 11.87
N THR A 84 5.73 5.63 12.70
CA THR A 84 6.46 4.36 12.48
C THR A 84 5.67 3.18 13.03
N ALA A 85 5.88 1.99 12.47
CA ALA A 85 5.39 0.74 13.03
C ALA A 85 6.57 -0.14 13.47
N ASP A 86 6.51 -0.64 14.69
CA ASP A 86 7.47 -1.58 15.28
C ASP A 86 6.87 -3.00 15.47
N SER A 87 5.55 -3.13 15.38
CA SER A 87 4.81 -4.38 15.54
C SER A 87 3.98 -4.75 14.30
N PRO A 88 3.66 -6.04 14.10
CA PRO A 88 2.81 -6.47 12.98
C PRO A 88 1.39 -5.89 13.03
N SER A 89 0.84 -5.71 14.24
CA SER A 89 -0.44 -5.01 14.46
C SER A 89 -0.37 -3.58 13.94
N ALA A 90 0.65 -2.83 14.36
CA ALA A 90 0.86 -1.46 13.90
C ALA A 90 1.08 -1.40 12.38
N ILE A 91 1.75 -2.38 11.76
CA ILE A 91 1.92 -2.42 10.29
C ILE A 91 0.56 -2.57 9.60
N LEU A 92 -0.32 -3.44 10.09
CA LEU A 92 -1.68 -3.62 9.55
C LEU A 92 -2.55 -2.38 9.78
N LEU A 93 -2.44 -1.76 10.96
CA LEU A 93 -3.16 -0.55 11.31
C LEU A 93 -2.72 0.66 10.49
N LEU A 94 -1.41 0.87 10.29
CA LEU A 94 -0.89 2.05 9.57
C LEU A 94 -0.90 1.87 8.05
N GLY A 95 -1.00 0.62 7.55
CA GLY A 95 -1.19 0.31 6.14
C GLY A 95 -0.13 0.94 5.23
N LEU A 96 -0.56 1.68 4.21
CA LEU A 96 0.31 2.39 3.26
C LEU A 96 0.80 3.77 3.75
N TYR A 97 0.31 4.24 4.90
CA TYR A 97 0.57 5.59 5.43
C TYR A 97 1.68 5.61 6.49
N ARG A 98 2.18 4.44 6.87
CA ARG A 98 3.35 4.29 7.76
C ARG A 98 4.57 5.04 7.23
N HIS A 99 5.28 5.71 8.14
CA HIS A 99 6.59 6.29 7.92
C HIS A 99 7.66 5.19 7.83
N LEU A 100 8.52 5.29 6.82
CA LEU A 100 9.64 4.38 6.61
C LEU A 100 10.94 5.08 6.97
N ALA A 101 11.29 5.06 8.27
CA ALA A 101 12.49 5.72 8.77
C ALA A 101 13.76 5.11 8.16
N GLY A 102 14.62 5.94 7.57
CA GLY A 102 15.95 5.54 7.10
C GLY A 102 15.98 4.61 5.90
N VAL A 103 14.86 4.46 5.18
CA VAL A 103 14.78 3.60 3.99
C VAL A 103 14.86 4.45 2.73
N GLY A 104 15.90 4.21 1.91
CA GLY A 104 16.03 4.81 0.59
C GLY A 104 15.08 4.21 -0.46
N LEU A 105 14.99 4.92 -1.60
CA LEU A 105 14.13 4.84 -2.80
C LEU A 105 13.80 3.47 -3.47
N GLY A 106 13.88 2.33 -2.79
CA GLY A 106 13.57 1.05 -3.45
C GLY A 106 13.58 -0.22 -2.59
N ILE A 107 13.60 -0.11 -1.27
CA ILE A 107 13.72 -1.29 -0.38
C ILE A 107 12.35 -1.72 0.17
N ALA A 108 11.36 -0.82 0.19
CA ALA A 108 10.04 -1.13 0.70
C ALA A 108 9.23 -1.97 -0.31
N SER A 109 8.53 -2.97 0.20
CA SER A 109 7.60 -3.81 -0.55
C SER A 109 6.18 -3.61 -0.06
N ARG A 110 5.20 -3.60 -0.97
CA ARG A 110 3.78 -3.62 -0.60
C ARG A 110 3.32 -5.05 -0.41
N GLY A 111 2.60 -5.27 0.68
CA GLY A 111 1.79 -6.47 0.87
C GLY A 111 0.32 -6.18 0.59
N ALA A 112 -0.39 -7.23 0.23
CA ALA A 112 -1.83 -7.25 0.07
C ALA A 112 -2.39 -8.45 0.82
N ILE A 113 -3.53 -8.25 1.48
CA ILE A 113 -4.28 -9.34 2.13
C ILE A 113 -5.61 -9.49 1.42
N PHE A 114 -5.93 -10.73 1.09
CA PHE A 114 -7.19 -11.12 0.46
C PHE A 114 -7.95 -12.08 1.36
N VAL A 115 -9.26 -11.91 1.46
CA VAL A 115 -10.18 -12.85 2.10
C VAL A 115 -11.28 -13.14 1.09
N ASP A 116 -11.61 -14.41 0.87
CA ASP A 116 -12.58 -14.84 -0.15
C ASP A 116 -12.34 -14.21 -1.53
N GLN A 117 -11.08 -14.12 -1.94
CA GLN A 117 -10.62 -13.48 -3.19
C GLN A 117 -10.86 -11.96 -3.28
N LYS A 118 -11.42 -11.33 -2.24
CA LYS A 118 -11.55 -9.87 -2.14
C LYS A 118 -10.30 -9.29 -1.50
N LEU A 119 -9.73 -8.27 -2.12
CA LEU A 119 -8.67 -7.47 -1.51
C LEU A 119 -9.25 -6.74 -0.30
N ILE A 120 -8.80 -7.08 0.90
CA ILE A 120 -9.24 -6.40 2.12
C ILE A 120 -8.33 -5.21 2.44
N MET A 121 -7.01 -5.36 2.34
CA MET A 121 -6.09 -4.30 2.75
C MET A 121 -4.73 -4.34 2.05
N HIS A 122 -4.09 -3.18 2.01
CA HIS A 122 -2.69 -3.02 1.64
C HIS A 122 -1.86 -2.59 2.85
N PHE A 123 -0.63 -3.09 2.92
CA PHE A 123 0.34 -2.70 3.93
C PHE A 123 1.72 -2.54 3.31
N ILE A 124 2.63 -1.84 3.98
CA ILE A 124 4.01 -1.66 3.52
C ILE A 124 5.00 -2.25 4.53
N VAL A 125 6.02 -2.93 4.01
CA VAL A 125 7.10 -3.57 4.79
C VAL A 125 8.45 -3.24 4.20
N ILE A 126 9.47 -3.21 5.05
CA ILE A 126 10.85 -2.91 4.63
C ILE A 126 11.67 -4.20 4.51
N ARG A 127 11.39 -5.18 5.38
CA ARG A 127 12.20 -6.40 5.52
C ARG A 127 11.35 -7.64 5.32
N GLU A 128 11.99 -8.71 4.89
CA GLU A 128 11.40 -10.05 4.81
C GLU A 128 10.76 -10.47 6.14
N GLU A 129 11.46 -10.20 7.25
CA GLU A 129 11.01 -10.54 8.59
C GLU A 129 9.69 -9.85 8.96
N GLU A 130 9.53 -8.57 8.64
CA GLU A 130 8.27 -7.85 8.87
C GLU A 130 7.12 -8.50 8.10
N PHE A 131 7.36 -8.85 6.83
CA PHE A 131 6.36 -9.52 6.01
C PHE A 131 5.93 -10.87 6.61
N GLN A 132 6.90 -11.69 7.05
CA GLN A 132 6.56 -12.99 7.65
C GLN A 132 5.79 -12.84 8.97
N LYS A 133 6.13 -11.84 9.79
CA LYS A 133 5.39 -11.56 11.02
C LYS A 133 3.96 -11.08 10.74
N VAL A 134 3.79 -10.17 9.78
CA VAL A 134 2.46 -9.71 9.35
C VAL A 134 1.65 -10.86 8.77
N ARG A 135 2.27 -11.71 7.93
CA ARG A 135 1.62 -12.89 7.38
C ARG A 135 1.19 -13.88 8.46
N SER A 136 2.05 -14.12 9.46
CA SER A 136 1.73 -14.99 10.58
C SER A 136 0.54 -14.45 11.38
N LEU A 137 0.52 -13.14 11.66
CA LEU A 137 -0.60 -12.50 12.35
C LEU A 137 -1.89 -12.58 11.52
N ALA A 138 -1.82 -12.30 10.22
CA ALA A 138 -2.97 -12.39 9.33
C ALA A 138 -3.58 -13.82 9.29
N HIS A 139 -2.74 -14.86 9.22
CA HIS A 139 -3.22 -16.25 9.27
C HIS A 139 -3.73 -16.66 10.66
N GLN A 140 -3.22 -16.05 11.74
CA GLN A 140 -3.77 -16.24 13.09
C GLN A 140 -5.17 -15.63 13.21
N ILE A 141 -5.39 -14.47 12.57
CA ILE A 141 -6.68 -13.77 12.55
C ILE A 141 -7.67 -14.55 11.67
N ASP A 142 -7.27 -14.83 10.43
CA ASP A 142 -8.08 -15.50 9.44
C ASP A 142 -7.26 -16.57 8.71
N PRO A 143 -7.43 -17.86 9.07
CA PRO A 143 -6.70 -18.96 8.44
C PRO A 143 -6.93 -19.09 6.93
N SER A 144 -8.04 -18.54 6.42
CA SER A 144 -8.41 -18.61 5.01
C SER A 144 -7.80 -17.47 4.17
N CYS A 145 -7.24 -16.45 4.82
CA CYS A 145 -6.72 -15.29 4.10
C CYS A 145 -5.48 -15.65 3.25
N GLN A 146 -5.31 -14.93 2.15
CA GLN A 146 -4.12 -14.98 1.32
C GLN A 146 -3.32 -13.70 1.50
N VAL A 147 -2.05 -13.84 1.89
CA VAL A 147 -1.12 -12.71 2.02
C VAL A 147 -0.13 -12.77 0.87
N GLN A 148 -0.18 -11.77 0.01
CA GLN A 148 0.65 -11.69 -1.19
C GLN A 148 1.59 -10.49 -1.11
N ARG A 149 2.72 -10.59 -1.81
CA ARG A 149 3.54 -9.42 -2.12
C ARG A 149 3.15 -8.87 -3.46
N ASP A 150 2.89 -7.59 -3.47
CA ASP A 150 2.84 -6.85 -4.71
C ASP A 150 4.25 -6.36 -5.04
N ILE A 151 4.63 -6.52 -6.30
CA ILE A 151 5.75 -5.78 -6.87
C ILE A 151 5.29 -4.32 -6.96
N PHE A 152 5.45 -3.58 -5.88
CA PHE A 152 5.03 -2.20 -5.76
C PHE A 152 6.27 -1.30 -5.74
N PHE A 153 6.45 -0.55 -6.82
CA PHE A 153 7.43 0.52 -6.92
C PHE A 153 6.68 1.86 -6.83
N PRO A 154 6.27 2.30 -5.62
CA PRO A 154 5.49 3.54 -5.46
C PRO A 154 6.20 4.72 -6.09
N GLU A 155 7.52 4.78 -5.96
CA GLU A 155 8.34 5.84 -6.54
C GLU A 155 8.51 5.70 -8.06
N PHE A 156 8.42 4.51 -8.65
CA PHE A 156 8.34 4.35 -10.11
C PHE A 156 7.03 4.92 -10.63
N PHE A 157 5.91 4.65 -9.97
CA PHE A 157 4.62 5.23 -10.34
C PHE A 157 4.57 6.73 -10.09
N ASP A 158 5.17 7.24 -9.01
CA ASP A 158 5.24 8.68 -8.74
C ASP A 158 6.24 9.40 -9.65
N ALA A 159 7.36 8.76 -10.04
CA ALA A 159 8.27 9.26 -11.06
C ALA A 159 7.60 9.26 -12.44
N LEU A 160 6.91 8.17 -12.79
CA LEU A 160 6.14 8.05 -14.03
C LEU A 160 5.02 9.10 -14.07
N LYS A 161 4.27 9.29 -12.98
CA LYS A 161 3.26 10.34 -12.86
C LYS A 161 3.87 11.74 -12.95
N ARG A 162 5.00 12.01 -12.29
CA ARG A 162 5.72 13.29 -12.42
C ARG A 162 6.23 13.55 -13.84
N VAL A 163 6.63 12.50 -14.56
CA VAL A 163 7.05 12.61 -15.96
C VAL A 163 5.86 12.80 -16.90
N LEU A 164 4.73 12.13 -16.65
CA LEU A 164 3.55 12.16 -17.52
C LEU A 164 2.59 13.32 -17.28
N PHE A 165 2.45 13.78 -16.04
CA PHE A 165 1.37 14.70 -15.63
C PHE A 165 1.86 16.04 -15.08
N LYS A 166 3.17 16.27 -14.93
CA LYS A 166 3.65 17.61 -14.59
C LYS A 166 3.48 18.51 -15.83
N SER A 167 2.75 19.61 -15.64
CA SER A 167 2.52 20.65 -16.65
C SER A 167 3.83 21.37 -16.96
N ASP A 168 4.63 20.77 -17.83
CA ASP A 168 5.85 21.35 -18.38
C ASP A 168 5.73 21.38 -19.90
N ASN A 169 6.41 22.35 -20.53
CA ASN A 169 6.60 22.47 -21.97
C ASN A 169 6.76 21.10 -22.65
N THR A 170 5.96 20.83 -23.70
CA THR A 170 5.90 19.56 -24.45
C THR A 170 7.28 18.98 -24.77
N ARG A 171 8.24 19.85 -25.11
CA ARG A 171 9.62 19.47 -25.41
C ARG A 171 10.36 18.87 -24.21
N VAL A 172 10.21 19.47 -23.03
CA VAL A 172 10.82 19.00 -21.77
C VAL A 172 10.18 17.69 -21.33
N LYS A 173 8.86 17.56 -21.51
CA LYS A 173 8.12 16.33 -21.24
C LYS A 173 8.61 15.17 -22.12
N LEU A 174 8.73 15.39 -23.42
CA LEU A 174 9.26 14.40 -24.37
C LEU A 174 10.71 14.02 -24.03
N LEU A 175 11.57 14.99 -23.68
CA LEU A 175 12.95 14.70 -23.29
C LEU A 175 13.03 13.78 -22.05
N ARG A 176 12.22 14.05 -21.01
CA ARG A 176 12.15 13.19 -19.82
C ARG A 176 11.61 11.80 -20.14
N LEU A 177 10.60 11.69 -21.00
CA LEU A 177 10.05 10.42 -21.47
C LEU A 177 11.12 9.59 -22.20
N GLY A 178 11.89 10.22 -23.08
CA GLY A 178 12.98 9.57 -23.82
C GLY A 178 14.07 9.03 -22.90
N VAL A 179 14.51 9.83 -21.92
CA VAL A 179 15.47 9.39 -20.89
C VAL A 179 14.92 8.21 -20.08
N PHE A 180 13.65 8.29 -19.65
CA PHE A 180 13.01 7.22 -18.89
C PHE A 180 12.97 5.89 -19.67
N PHE A 181 12.55 5.91 -20.93
CA PHE A 181 12.56 4.70 -21.77
C PHE A 181 13.97 4.19 -22.08
N GLY A 182 14.96 5.08 -22.19
CA GLY A 182 16.37 4.71 -22.29
C GLY A 182 16.87 3.95 -21.06
N PHE A 183 16.55 4.43 -19.85
CA PHE A 183 16.86 3.73 -18.60
C PHE A 183 16.15 2.38 -18.49
N LEU A 184 14.87 2.33 -18.89
CA LEU A 184 14.10 1.08 -18.87
C LEU A 184 14.64 0.05 -19.85
N CYS A 185 15.11 0.48 -21.02
CA CYS A 185 15.83 -0.37 -21.97
C CYS A 185 17.08 -0.97 -21.32
N LEU A 186 17.94 -0.15 -20.70
CA LEU A 186 19.15 -0.62 -20.03
C LEU A 186 18.86 -1.63 -18.94
N PHE A 187 17.86 -1.35 -18.10
CA PHE A 187 17.43 -2.28 -17.05
C PHE A 187 16.95 -3.61 -17.63
N LEU A 188 16.10 -3.57 -18.66
CA LEU A 188 15.58 -4.78 -19.29
C LEU A 188 16.65 -5.56 -20.07
N SER A 189 17.68 -4.89 -20.61
CA SER A 189 18.84 -5.55 -21.19
C SER A 189 19.64 -6.35 -20.14
N VAL A 190 19.70 -5.87 -18.89
CA VAL A 190 20.32 -6.62 -17.79
C VAL A 190 19.43 -7.80 -17.36
N VAL A 191 18.12 -7.58 -17.23
CA VAL A 191 17.15 -8.64 -16.91
C VAL A 191 17.10 -9.71 -18.01
N ALA A 192 17.33 -9.32 -19.26
CA ALA A 192 17.34 -10.21 -20.41
C ALA A 192 18.41 -11.30 -20.36
N LEU A 193 19.48 -11.11 -19.56
CA LEU A 193 20.49 -12.14 -19.29
C LEU A 193 19.89 -13.38 -18.60
N PHE A 194 18.80 -13.18 -17.86
CA PHE A 194 18.10 -14.23 -17.10
C PHE A 194 16.72 -14.57 -17.67
N TRP A 195 16.20 -13.76 -18.61
CA TRP A 195 14.89 -13.98 -19.23
C TRP A 195 14.88 -13.62 -20.71
N LYS A 196 14.82 -14.63 -21.59
CA LYS A 196 14.90 -14.45 -23.06
C LYS A 196 13.86 -13.49 -23.65
N LYS A 197 12.67 -13.37 -23.04
CA LYS A 197 11.63 -12.41 -23.47
C LYS A 197 11.98 -10.95 -23.13
N GLY A 198 12.92 -10.73 -22.21
CA GLY A 198 13.41 -9.40 -21.85
C GLY A 198 14.13 -8.68 -22.99
N ILE A 199 14.79 -9.42 -23.90
CA ILE A 199 15.46 -8.84 -25.08
C ILE A 199 14.46 -8.12 -25.97
N PHE A 200 13.32 -8.75 -26.25
CA PHE A 200 12.27 -8.18 -27.08
C PHE A 200 11.70 -6.89 -26.47
N LEU A 201 11.48 -6.91 -25.15
CA LEU A 201 10.98 -5.76 -24.41
C LEU A 201 11.99 -4.59 -24.42
N ALA A 202 13.28 -4.87 -24.24
CA ALA A 202 14.34 -3.87 -24.32
C ALA A 202 14.38 -3.18 -25.70
N ILE A 203 14.28 -3.96 -26.79
CA ILE A 203 14.23 -3.42 -28.16
C ILE A 203 13.02 -2.49 -28.34
N LEU A 204 11.84 -2.86 -27.85
CA LEU A 204 10.66 -1.99 -27.94
C LEU A 204 10.86 -0.66 -27.21
N PHE A 205 11.45 -0.67 -26.02
CA PHE A 205 11.73 0.56 -25.27
C PHE A 205 12.85 1.40 -25.91
N GLN A 206 13.84 0.77 -26.53
CA GLN A 206 14.85 1.47 -27.32
C GLN A 206 14.23 2.19 -28.52
N MET A 207 13.34 1.52 -29.25
CA MET A 207 12.62 2.10 -30.38
C MET A 207 11.73 3.27 -29.95
N ALA A 208 11.02 3.12 -28.82
CA ALA A 208 10.22 4.20 -28.23
C ALA A 208 11.09 5.41 -27.84
N SER A 209 12.22 5.17 -27.15
CA SER A 209 13.18 6.21 -26.77
C SER A 209 13.71 6.98 -28.00
N LEU A 210 14.17 6.28 -29.03
CA LEU A 210 14.68 6.88 -30.27
C LEU A 210 13.60 7.69 -31.01
N TRP A 211 12.38 7.18 -31.08
CA TRP A 211 11.26 7.90 -31.68
C TRP A 211 10.95 9.20 -30.94
N ILE A 212 10.97 9.17 -29.60
CA ILE A 212 10.74 10.35 -28.76
C ILE A 212 11.84 11.40 -28.96
N PHE A 213 13.12 11.01 -28.92
CA PHE A 213 14.22 11.94 -29.19
C PHE A 213 14.18 12.49 -30.62
N GLY A 214 13.76 11.69 -31.59
CA GLY A 214 13.52 12.12 -32.96
C GLY A 214 12.42 13.18 -33.08
N ARG A 215 11.38 13.12 -32.24
CA ARG A 215 10.33 14.14 -32.14
C ARG A 215 10.82 15.43 -31.48
N VAL A 216 11.60 15.33 -30.40
CA VAL A 216 12.18 16.48 -29.69
C VAL A 216 13.09 17.32 -30.59
N ARG A 217 13.78 16.70 -31.56
CA ARG A 217 14.66 17.40 -32.51
C ARG A 217 13.91 18.18 -33.58
N LYS A 218 12.65 17.83 -33.86
CA LYS A 218 11.81 18.47 -34.90
C LYS A 218 10.98 19.65 -34.36
N GLU A 219 10.78 19.70 -33.04
CA GLU A 219 10.20 20.83 -32.29
C GLU A 219 11.29 21.79 -31.79
#